data_AF-A0A5S4HB65-F1
#
_entry.id   AF-A0A5S4HB65-F1
#
_cell.length_a   1.000
_cell.length_b   1.000
_cell.length_c   1.000
_cell.angle_alpha   90.00
_cell.angle_beta   90.00
_cell.angle_gamma   90.00
#
_symmetry.space_group_name_H-M   'P 1'
#
loop_
_entity.id
_entity.type
_entity.pdbx_description
1 polymer ?
#
loop_
_entity_poly.entity_id
_entity_poly.type
_entity_poly.pdbx_seq_one_letter_code
_entity_poly.pdbx_strand_id
1 'polypeptide(L)'
;MILDSLDVSYGEMWGSGHALTHPDPMSPAVAARRHAAEEDYAVLLAGRERPLALLEYWPNRMWRVYLFDDRSYRTQMIDLKCDRGKKVLWAHRNTRWQFSSERQYLSGKWDVQETTTVSANGEVEIRSEFSRSEQSSVAEPENVTVRRFSAPIQDFLLPAPEFGDWQVFVRFLTQQGHEPATTVVLNEVSMEDEQGPLRATGIEQLFTPGTRDTPDGPAVVELTDAGLLRVPSGQLIVSDPGLIDETARRITVPPGEFPVTVSLMRTTNEVRVAAAKVTLLDAPPSEWEMAIRPEEDLELLGEGQFYGVGVDTGTVAFLDATRPVSREKLEDDLIVLLDSRFTVELAGPESEPNLIAFRAGWGDGYYPVWIGRTEDGQTSCVVIDFRLYPAAEGE
;
A
#
# COMPACT_ATOMS: atom_id res chain seq x y z
N MET A 1 -11.48 11.58 35.45
CA MET A 1 -11.15 10.13 35.52
C MET A 1 -9.84 9.96 34.79
N ILE A 2 -8.81 9.51 35.50
CA ILE A 2 -7.43 9.50 35.01
C ILE A 2 -7.30 8.54 33.82
N LEU A 3 -6.55 8.94 32.80
CA LEU A 3 -6.14 8.09 31.68
C LEU A 3 -4.75 7.50 32.04
N ASP A 4 -4.71 6.23 32.40
CA ASP A 4 -3.52 5.52 32.89
C ASP A 4 -2.91 4.55 31.87
N SER A 5 -3.68 4.18 30.84
CA SER A 5 -3.26 3.33 29.74
C SER A 5 -3.86 3.77 28.41
N LEU A 6 -3.15 3.47 27.33
CA LEU A 6 -3.54 3.68 25.93
C LEU A 6 -3.19 2.45 25.13
N ASP A 7 -4.08 2.06 24.23
CA ASP A 7 -3.83 1.06 23.22
C ASP A 7 -3.20 1.73 21.99
N VAL A 8 -2.17 1.09 21.45
CA VAL A 8 -1.39 1.57 20.31
C VAL A 8 -1.56 0.57 19.18
N SER A 9 -2.03 1.05 18.03
CA SER A 9 -2.11 0.27 16.79
C SER A 9 -1.50 1.03 15.62
N TYR A 10 -0.97 0.30 14.65
CA TYR A 10 -0.30 0.84 13.47
C TYR A 10 -1.08 0.53 12.20
N GLY A 11 -0.95 1.36 11.17
CA GLY A 11 -1.64 1.17 9.90
C GLY A 11 -1.25 2.20 8.84
N GLU A 12 -1.89 2.10 7.69
CA GLU A 12 -1.77 3.09 6.61
C GLU A 12 -2.38 4.45 7.00
N MET A 13 -2.06 5.48 6.22
CA MET A 13 -2.57 6.84 6.44
C MET A 13 -4.10 6.88 6.37
N TRP A 14 -4.75 7.44 7.40
CA TRP A 14 -6.21 7.38 7.52
C TRP A 14 -6.94 8.29 6.52
N GLY A 15 -6.25 9.28 5.93
CA GLY A 15 -6.81 10.20 4.95
C GLY A 15 -8.04 10.97 5.44
N SER A 16 -9.16 10.83 4.73
CA SER A 16 -10.48 11.36 5.13
C SER A 16 -11.37 10.32 5.82
N GLY A 17 -10.82 9.16 6.22
CA GLY A 17 -11.54 8.12 6.94
C GLY A 17 -12.05 8.60 8.31
N HIS A 18 -13.13 7.96 8.77
CA HIS A 18 -13.82 8.26 10.04
C HIS A 18 -14.03 7.01 10.90
N ALA A 19 -13.20 5.97 10.71
CA ALA A 19 -13.34 4.70 11.43
C ALA A 19 -12.90 4.83 12.90
N LEU A 20 -13.18 3.80 13.71
CA LEU A 20 -12.70 3.70 15.10
C LEU A 20 -11.36 2.96 15.21
N THR A 21 -10.93 2.32 14.13
CA THR A 21 -9.69 1.53 13.99
C THR A 21 -8.97 1.91 12.70
N HIS A 22 -7.71 1.53 12.55
CA HIS A 22 -6.99 1.71 11.29
C HIS A 22 -7.75 1.07 10.11
N PRO A 23 -7.81 1.73 8.95
CA PRO A 23 -8.48 1.19 7.76
C PRO A 23 -7.73 -0.03 7.22
N ASP A 24 -6.39 0.04 7.24
CA ASP A 24 -5.48 -1.03 6.86
C ASP A 24 -4.42 -1.18 7.97
N PRO A 25 -4.67 -2.05 8.97
CA PRO A 25 -3.74 -2.23 10.09
C PRO A 25 -2.44 -2.90 9.63
N MET A 26 -1.34 -2.58 10.31
CA MET A 26 -0.03 -3.24 10.11
C MET A 26 0.57 -3.64 11.45
N SER A 27 1.47 -4.61 11.44
CA SER A 27 2.16 -5.04 12.66
C SER A 27 3.13 -3.97 13.17
N PRO A 28 3.43 -3.95 14.48
CA PRO A 28 4.46 -3.06 15.04
C PRO A 28 5.82 -3.22 14.35
N ALA A 29 6.17 -4.44 13.94
CA ALA A 29 7.41 -4.72 13.23
C ALA A 29 7.47 -4.07 11.84
N VAL A 30 6.38 -4.13 11.07
CA VAL A 30 6.27 -3.44 9.76
C VAL A 30 6.36 -1.93 9.96
N ALA A 31 5.62 -1.37 10.91
CA ALA A 31 5.66 0.05 11.21
C ALA A 31 7.05 0.54 11.66
N ALA A 32 7.77 -0.27 12.45
CA ALA A 32 9.14 0.03 12.88
C ALA A 32 10.11 0.11 11.68
N ARG A 33 9.97 -0.79 10.71
CA ARG A 33 10.77 -0.81 9.48
C ARG A 33 10.46 0.37 8.58
N ARG A 34 9.17 0.68 8.36
CA ARG A 34 8.75 1.88 7.62
C ARG A 34 9.31 3.15 8.25
N HIS A 35 9.28 3.24 9.59
CA HIS A 35 9.89 4.35 10.30
C HIS A 35 11.40 4.46 10.04
N ALA A 36 12.13 3.34 10.05
CA ALA A 36 13.56 3.30 9.75
C ALA A 36 13.88 3.65 8.29
N ALA A 37 12.99 3.29 7.35
CA ALA A 37 13.08 3.59 5.92
C ALA A 37 12.62 5.03 5.56
N GLU A 38 12.10 5.79 6.53
CA GLU A 38 11.46 7.10 6.32
C GLU A 38 10.21 7.07 5.42
N GLU A 39 9.52 5.94 5.39
CA GLU A 39 8.22 5.75 4.72
C GLU A 39 7.07 6.19 5.62
N ASP A 40 5.95 6.56 5.02
CA ASP A 40 4.76 6.91 5.77
C ASP A 40 4.09 5.72 6.47
N TYR A 41 3.56 6.03 7.64
CA TYR A 41 2.69 5.17 8.43
C TYR A 41 1.91 6.03 9.42
N ALA A 42 0.87 5.45 10.01
CA ALA A 42 0.09 6.09 11.04
C ALA A 42 0.01 5.26 12.32
N VAL A 43 -0.07 5.95 13.46
CA VAL A 43 -0.22 5.40 14.81
C VAL A 43 -1.54 5.90 15.37
N LEU A 44 -2.39 4.98 15.79
CA LEU A 44 -3.63 5.30 16.49
C LEU A 44 -3.43 5.06 17.98
N LEU A 45 -3.65 6.10 18.77
CA LEU A 45 -3.74 6.04 20.23
C LEU A 45 -5.22 5.98 20.61
N ALA A 46 -5.65 4.83 21.14
CA ALA A 46 -7.01 4.59 21.58
C ALA A 46 -7.06 4.38 23.09
N GLY A 47 -8.20 4.67 23.70
CA GLY A 47 -8.42 4.39 25.12
C GLY A 47 -9.89 4.44 25.44
N ARG A 48 -10.37 3.48 26.24
CA ARG A 48 -11.81 3.28 26.53
C ARG A 48 -12.62 3.04 25.25
N GLU A 49 -12.11 2.18 24.36
CA GLU A 49 -12.79 1.76 23.11
C GLU A 49 -13.08 2.89 22.11
N ARG A 50 -12.28 3.96 22.13
CA ARG A 50 -12.41 5.10 21.21
C ARG A 50 -11.06 5.70 20.81
N PRO A 51 -10.97 6.32 19.62
CA PRO A 51 -9.77 7.02 19.20
C PRO A 51 -9.57 8.29 20.04
N LEU A 52 -8.34 8.58 20.44
CA LEU A 52 -7.98 9.79 21.19
C LEU A 52 -7.00 10.66 20.39
N ALA A 53 -6.04 10.03 19.72
CA ALA A 53 -5.16 10.72 18.78
C ALA A 53 -4.73 9.80 17.62
N LEU A 54 -4.59 10.39 16.43
CA LEU A 54 -3.94 9.76 15.28
C LEU A 54 -2.66 10.54 14.97
N LEU A 55 -1.55 9.83 14.91
CA LEU A 55 -0.24 10.36 14.55
C LEU A 55 0.09 9.87 13.14
N GLU A 56 0.34 10.78 12.22
CA GLU A 56 0.81 10.47 10.88
C GLU A 56 2.28 10.86 10.78
N TYR A 57 3.10 9.92 10.31
CA TYR A 57 4.49 10.15 9.96
C TYR A 57 4.60 10.16 8.44
N TRP A 58 5.18 11.22 7.87
CA TRP A 58 5.32 11.41 6.42
C TRP A 58 6.80 11.41 6.01
N PRO A 59 7.11 11.06 4.73
CA PRO A 59 8.42 11.27 4.15
C PRO A 59 8.90 12.71 4.36
N ASN A 60 10.20 12.89 4.62
CA ASN A 60 10.82 14.13 5.13
C ASN A 60 10.61 14.42 6.63
N ARG A 61 10.19 13.42 7.43
CA ARG A 61 10.08 13.51 8.89
C ARG A 61 9.10 14.60 9.35
N MET A 62 8.04 14.82 8.58
CA MET A 62 6.91 15.65 8.99
C MET A 62 5.96 14.79 9.80
N TRP A 63 5.49 15.34 10.92
CA TRP A 63 4.50 14.70 11.76
C TRP A 63 3.21 15.49 11.69
N ARG A 64 2.09 14.78 11.64
CA ARG A 64 0.77 15.38 11.82
C ARG A 64 0.04 14.66 12.93
N VAL A 65 -0.54 15.41 13.85
CA VAL A 65 -1.32 14.86 14.96
C VAL A 65 -2.76 15.32 14.80
N TYR A 66 -3.67 14.37 14.73
CA TYR A 66 -5.09 14.63 14.86
C TYR A 66 -5.57 14.25 16.25
N LEU A 67 -6.44 15.07 16.84
CA LEU A 67 -7.08 14.78 18.12
C LEU A 67 -8.58 14.61 17.93
N PHE A 68 -9.14 13.70 18.72
CA PHE A 68 -10.54 13.35 18.72
C PHE A 68 -11.23 13.88 19.97
N ASP A 69 -12.47 14.35 19.83
CA ASP A 69 -13.32 14.70 20.97
C ASP A 69 -14.06 13.46 21.52
N ASP A 70 -14.88 13.64 22.56
CA ASP A 70 -15.65 12.55 23.16
C ASP A 70 -16.68 11.90 22.22
N ARG A 71 -17.02 12.54 21.10
CA ARG A 71 -17.90 12.00 20.04
C ARG A 71 -17.10 11.27 18.96
N SER A 72 -15.79 11.12 19.13
CA SER A 72 -14.84 10.62 18.12
C SER A 72 -14.77 11.51 16.88
N TYR A 73 -15.08 12.80 17.00
CA TYR A 73 -14.87 13.74 15.90
C TYR A 73 -13.44 14.24 15.91
N ARG A 74 -12.83 14.24 14.74
CA ARG A 74 -11.54 14.88 14.48
C ARG A 74 -11.70 16.40 14.59
N THR A 75 -11.34 16.98 15.75
CA THR A 75 -11.57 18.41 16.06
C THR A 75 -10.29 19.23 16.03
N GLN A 76 -9.12 18.61 15.98
CA GLN A 76 -7.85 19.33 15.95
C GLN A 76 -6.82 18.62 15.08
N MET A 77 -5.97 19.40 14.42
CA MET A 77 -4.83 18.98 13.62
C MET A 77 -3.61 19.81 14.00
N ILE A 78 -2.48 19.18 14.20
CA ILE A 78 -1.22 19.83 14.55
C ILE A 78 -0.16 19.36 13.56
N ASP A 79 0.39 20.27 12.75
CA ASP A 79 1.52 19.98 11.87
C ASP A 79 2.83 20.30 12.59
N LEU A 80 3.75 19.33 12.58
CA LEU A 80 5.05 19.44 13.20
C LEU A 80 6.17 19.18 12.20
N LYS A 81 7.18 20.05 12.26
CA LYS A 81 8.41 19.91 11.46
C LYS A 81 9.57 19.48 12.34
N CYS A 82 10.37 18.54 11.85
CA CYS A 82 11.60 18.12 12.50
C CYS A 82 12.77 19.05 12.13
N ASP A 83 13.48 19.58 13.14
CA ASP A 83 14.78 20.24 12.94
C ASP A 83 15.88 19.17 12.86
N ARG A 84 16.44 18.99 11.65
CA ARG A 84 17.43 17.95 11.30
C ARG A 84 18.65 17.91 12.23
N GLY A 85 19.01 19.02 12.87
CA GLY A 85 20.20 19.10 13.72
C GLY A 85 19.96 18.84 15.21
N LYS A 86 18.69 18.86 15.67
CA LYS A 86 18.40 19.04 17.10
C LYS A 86 17.51 17.95 17.72
N LYS A 87 17.01 16.98 16.94
CA LYS A 87 16.04 15.97 17.40
C LYS A 87 14.83 16.59 18.12
N VAL A 88 14.32 17.70 17.59
CA VAL A 88 13.12 18.38 18.12
C VAL A 88 12.09 18.54 17.02
N LEU A 89 10.83 18.38 17.39
CA LEU A 89 9.68 18.74 16.57
C LEU A 89 9.18 20.12 16.98
N TRP A 90 8.80 20.90 15.97
CA TRP A 90 8.24 22.22 16.12
C TRP A 90 6.81 22.23 15.59
N ALA A 91 5.84 22.46 16.50
CA ALA A 91 4.44 22.62 16.18
C ALA A 91 4.21 24.00 15.53
N HIS A 92 4.36 24.07 14.21
CA HIS A 92 4.29 25.33 13.48
C HIS A 92 2.87 25.70 13.04
N ARG A 93 1.94 24.73 13.04
CA ARG A 93 0.54 24.96 12.68
C ARG A 93 -0.36 24.09 13.56
N ASN A 94 -1.40 24.70 14.10
CA ASN A 94 -2.43 24.03 14.88
C ASN A 94 -3.78 24.54 14.39
N THR A 95 -4.60 23.67 13.84
CA THR A 95 -5.94 23.98 13.35
C THR A 95 -6.97 23.26 14.22
N ARG A 96 -7.96 24.00 14.73
CA ARG A 96 -9.08 23.50 15.51
C ARG A 96 -10.38 23.76 14.78
N TRP A 97 -11.28 22.79 14.79
CA TRP A 97 -12.60 22.86 14.21
C TRP A 97 -13.68 22.66 15.27
N GLN A 98 -14.74 23.45 15.17
CA GLN A 98 -15.96 23.27 15.94
C GLN A 98 -17.08 22.81 15.01
N PHE A 99 -17.85 21.83 15.49
CA PHE A 99 -18.99 21.24 14.78
C PHE A 99 -20.23 21.24 15.68
N SER A 100 -21.28 21.86 15.20
CA SER A 100 -22.58 22.02 15.85
C SER A 100 -23.46 20.78 15.66
N SER A 101 -23.20 19.99 14.62
CA SER A 101 -23.94 18.75 14.31
C SER A 101 -23.07 17.69 13.64
N GLU A 102 -23.49 16.44 13.77
CA GLU A 102 -22.92 15.29 13.04
C GLU A 102 -22.97 15.49 11.52
N ARG A 103 -24.10 15.98 11.00
CA ARG A 103 -24.28 16.25 9.57
C ARG A 103 -23.20 17.18 9.03
N GLN A 104 -22.84 18.21 9.79
CA GLN A 104 -21.82 19.17 9.39
C GLN A 104 -20.43 18.51 9.38
N TYR A 105 -20.10 17.78 10.45
CA TYR A 105 -18.87 17.00 10.55
C TYR A 105 -18.70 16.02 9.37
N LEU A 106 -19.71 15.18 9.10
CA LEU A 106 -19.70 14.20 8.01
C LEU A 106 -19.62 14.85 6.62
N SER A 107 -20.08 16.09 6.47
CA SER A 107 -19.96 16.84 5.20
C SER A 107 -18.58 17.50 5.00
N GLY A 108 -17.66 17.38 5.96
CA GLY A 108 -16.38 18.07 5.96
C GLY A 108 -16.48 19.58 6.21
N LYS A 109 -17.67 20.09 6.53
CA LYS A 109 -17.90 21.50 6.88
C LYS A 109 -17.71 21.69 8.37
N TRP A 110 -17.23 22.86 8.78
CA TRP A 110 -17.08 23.28 10.18
C TRP A 110 -17.93 24.52 10.44
N ASP A 111 -18.16 24.87 11.71
CA ASP A 111 -18.78 26.13 12.13
C ASP A 111 -17.75 27.22 12.38
N VAL A 112 -16.67 26.82 13.07
CA VAL A 112 -15.52 27.66 13.37
C VAL A 112 -14.26 26.90 13.05
N GLN A 113 -13.32 27.54 12.36
CA GLN A 113 -11.96 27.07 12.19
C GLN A 113 -11.00 28.08 12.82
N GLU A 114 -10.25 27.67 13.82
CA GLU A 114 -9.17 28.47 14.39
C GLU A 114 -7.83 27.87 13.98
N THR A 115 -6.99 28.66 13.31
CA THR A 115 -5.65 28.25 12.89
C THR A 115 -4.61 29.12 13.57
N THR A 116 -3.82 28.50 14.45
CA THR A 116 -2.64 29.09 15.05
C THR A 116 -1.42 28.70 14.22
N THR A 117 -0.72 29.69 13.66
CA THR A 117 0.56 29.51 12.98
C THR A 117 1.64 30.12 13.85
N VAL A 118 2.72 29.37 14.05
CA VAL A 118 3.89 29.83 14.78
C VAL A 118 5.02 29.93 13.75
N SER A 119 5.86 30.96 13.86
CA SER A 119 7.08 31.11 13.06
C SER A 119 8.32 30.62 13.83
N ALA A 120 9.44 30.44 13.13
CA ALA A 120 10.69 29.98 13.75
C ALA A 120 11.27 30.96 14.80
N ASN A 121 10.85 32.23 14.78
CA ASN A 121 11.24 33.26 15.76
C ASN A 121 10.20 33.46 16.88
N GLY A 122 9.15 32.62 16.97
CA GLY A 122 8.15 32.69 18.05
C GLY A 122 7.04 33.73 17.82
N GLU A 123 6.86 34.22 16.59
CA GLU A 123 5.68 35.00 16.24
C GLU A 123 4.50 34.07 16.06
N VAL A 124 3.41 34.37 16.76
CA VAL A 124 2.17 33.60 16.76
C VAL A 124 1.10 34.39 16.04
N GLU A 125 0.48 33.78 15.04
CA GLU A 125 -0.71 34.30 14.37
C GLU A 125 -1.87 33.34 14.61
N ILE A 126 -2.94 33.84 15.21
CA ILE A 126 -4.20 33.11 15.36
C ILE A 126 -5.21 33.69 14.38
N ARG A 127 -5.74 32.85 13.51
CA ARG A 127 -6.75 33.18 12.52
C ARG A 127 -8.01 32.37 12.79
N SER A 128 -9.11 33.03 13.16
CA SER A 128 -10.40 32.39 13.41
C SER A 128 -11.35 32.71 12.26
N GLU A 129 -11.89 31.69 11.60
CA GLU A 129 -12.82 31.78 10.49
C GLU A 129 -14.18 31.22 10.91
N PHE A 130 -15.26 31.86 10.47
CA PHE A 130 -16.64 31.45 10.76
C PHE A 130 -17.37 31.04 9.48
N SER A 131 -17.99 29.87 9.51
CA SER A 131 -18.75 29.32 8.40
C SER A 131 -20.00 30.15 8.13
N ARG A 132 -20.27 30.45 6.86
CA ARG A 132 -21.47 31.20 6.47
C ARG A 132 -22.69 30.30 6.58
N SER A 133 -23.68 30.72 7.38
CA SER A 133 -25.04 30.20 7.24
C SER A 133 -25.59 30.57 5.86
N GLU A 134 -26.28 29.64 5.19
CA GLU A 134 -26.91 29.87 3.87
C GLU A 134 -28.09 30.87 3.92
N GLN A 135 -28.36 31.53 5.06
CA GLN A 135 -29.60 32.28 5.30
C GLN A 135 -29.46 33.79 5.57
N SER A 136 -28.27 34.41 5.48
CA SER A 136 -28.15 35.85 5.77
C SER A 136 -27.74 36.68 4.56
N SER A 137 -28.67 37.51 4.07
CA SER A 137 -28.53 38.40 2.90
C SER A 137 -28.17 39.85 3.30
N VAL A 138 -27.42 40.06 4.38
CA VAL A 138 -27.01 41.39 4.84
C VAL A 138 -25.50 41.46 4.92
N ALA A 139 -24.92 42.57 4.42
CA ALA A 139 -23.49 42.84 4.49
C ALA A 139 -23.04 42.98 5.96
N GLU A 140 -22.38 41.95 6.46
CA GLU A 140 -21.87 41.82 7.83
C GLU A 140 -20.35 41.61 7.85
N PRO A 141 -19.66 41.86 8.98
CA PRO A 141 -18.23 42.17 9.04
C PRO A 141 -17.32 40.98 8.67
N GLU A 142 -16.01 41.23 8.54
CA GLU A 142 -15.02 40.23 8.14
C GLU A 142 -15.22 38.88 8.87
N ASN A 143 -15.57 37.82 8.13
CA ASN A 143 -15.74 36.44 8.64
C ASN A 143 -14.46 35.82 9.23
N VAL A 144 -13.40 36.61 9.32
CA VAL A 144 -12.06 36.20 9.71
C VAL A 144 -11.53 37.21 10.72
N THR A 145 -11.16 36.73 11.91
CA THR A 145 -10.45 37.54 12.90
C THR A 145 -9.01 37.08 13.00
N VAL A 146 -8.05 38.01 12.98
CA VAL A 146 -6.61 37.70 13.11
C VAL A 146 -6.03 38.37 14.34
N ARG A 147 -5.30 37.61 15.16
CA ARG A 147 -4.55 38.09 16.33
C ARG A 147 -3.09 37.69 16.19
N ARG A 148 -2.19 38.61 16.55
CA ARG A 148 -0.73 38.38 16.50
C ARG A 148 -0.07 38.76 17.82
N PHE A 149 0.84 37.93 18.28
CA PHE A 149 1.67 38.18 19.47
C PHE A 149 2.93 37.32 19.43
N SER A 150 3.96 37.72 20.17
CA SER A 150 5.17 36.91 20.33
C SER A 150 5.05 36.01 21.56
N ALA A 151 5.53 34.78 21.45
CA ALA A 151 5.63 33.82 22.55
C ALA A 151 6.98 33.09 22.50
N PRO A 152 7.49 32.60 23.64
CA PRO A 152 8.72 31.81 23.66
C PRO A 152 8.60 30.58 22.75
N ILE A 153 9.55 30.38 21.84
CA ILE A 153 9.52 29.26 20.91
C ILE A 153 9.50 27.90 21.63
N GLN A 154 10.07 27.84 22.84
CA GLN A 154 10.12 26.64 23.68
C GLN A 154 8.73 26.05 23.97
N ASP A 155 7.69 26.88 24.01
CA ASP A 155 6.31 26.44 24.27
C ASP A 155 5.74 25.59 23.13
N PHE A 156 6.33 25.68 21.93
CA PHE A 156 5.91 24.98 20.70
C PHE A 156 6.87 23.87 20.27
N LEU A 157 7.86 23.57 21.11
CA LEU A 157 8.83 22.49 20.87
C LEU A 157 8.46 21.23 21.67
N LEU A 158 8.83 20.10 21.10
CA LEU A 158 8.77 18.78 21.72
C LEU A 158 9.95 17.93 21.23
N PRO A 159 10.41 16.94 22.00
CA PRO A 159 11.41 16.00 21.51
C PRO A 159 10.88 15.26 20.28
N ALA A 160 11.76 14.94 19.33
CA ALA A 160 11.41 13.98 18.29
C ALA A 160 11.35 12.58 18.91
N PRO A 161 10.22 11.87 18.80
CA PRO A 161 10.08 10.54 19.38
C PRO A 161 10.96 9.54 18.62
N GLU A 162 11.52 8.58 19.34
CA GLU A 162 11.96 7.32 18.74
C GLU A 162 10.73 6.44 18.46
N PHE A 163 10.86 5.43 17.59
CA PHE A 163 9.76 4.51 17.34
C PHE A 163 9.32 3.84 18.66
N GLY A 164 8.02 3.90 18.94
CA GLY A 164 7.41 3.40 20.18
C GLY A 164 7.29 4.45 21.30
N ASP A 165 7.99 5.59 21.23
CA ASP A 165 7.89 6.67 22.23
C ASP A 165 6.73 7.63 21.94
N TRP A 166 5.51 7.10 21.90
CA TRP A 166 4.31 7.88 21.58
C TRP A 166 3.83 8.76 22.76
N GLN A 167 4.44 8.61 23.95
CA GLN A 167 4.12 9.42 25.13
C GLN A 167 4.37 10.91 24.89
N VAL A 168 5.30 11.26 23.99
CA VAL A 168 5.57 12.63 23.56
C VAL A 168 4.30 13.37 23.12
N PHE A 169 3.33 12.64 22.53
CA PHE A 169 2.09 13.20 22.03
C PHE A 169 0.94 13.19 23.04
N VAL A 170 1.04 12.44 24.14
CA VAL A 170 0.00 12.36 25.19
C VAL A 170 -0.28 13.73 25.81
N ARG A 171 0.70 14.63 25.84
CA ARG A 171 0.51 16.02 26.28
C ARG A 171 -0.62 16.74 25.53
N PHE A 172 -0.90 16.36 24.28
CA PHE A 172 -1.97 16.96 23.49
C PHE A 172 -3.36 16.51 23.95
N LEU A 173 -3.49 15.33 24.55
CA LEU A 173 -4.76 14.83 25.09
C LEU A 173 -5.28 15.72 26.23
N THR A 174 -4.38 16.38 26.99
CA THR A 174 -4.77 17.36 28.01
C THR A 174 -5.57 18.53 27.42
N GLN A 175 -5.31 18.89 26.16
CA GLN A 175 -6.04 19.97 25.48
C GLN A 175 -7.51 19.60 25.19
N GLN A 176 -7.82 18.30 25.15
CA GLN A 176 -9.17 17.77 24.97
C GLN A 176 -9.88 17.49 26.31
N GLY A 177 -9.32 17.95 27.43
CA GLY A 177 -9.90 17.74 28.76
C GLY A 177 -9.66 16.35 29.34
N HIS A 178 -8.76 15.55 28.76
CA HIS A 178 -8.30 14.31 29.37
C HIS A 178 -7.26 14.60 30.46
N GLU A 179 -7.32 13.86 31.56
CA GLU A 179 -6.35 13.91 32.65
C GLU A 179 -5.44 12.68 32.58
N PRO A 180 -4.35 12.69 31.78
CA PRO A 180 -3.39 11.60 31.77
C PRO A 180 -2.66 11.49 33.11
N ALA A 181 -2.37 10.26 33.52
CA ALA A 181 -1.48 9.98 34.64
C ALA A 181 -0.07 10.53 34.36
N THR A 182 0.75 10.70 35.41
CA THR A 182 2.16 11.11 35.28
C THR A 182 2.96 10.18 34.36
N THR A 183 2.55 8.91 34.27
CA THR A 183 3.05 7.94 33.32
C THR A 183 1.85 7.17 32.76
N VAL A 184 1.71 7.17 31.43
CA VAL A 184 0.65 6.42 30.74
C VAL A 184 1.29 5.15 30.16
N VAL A 185 0.72 3.99 30.47
CA VAL A 185 1.15 2.71 29.90
C VAL A 185 0.67 2.63 28.46
N LEU A 186 1.60 2.40 27.52
CA LEU A 186 1.26 2.16 26.12
C LEU A 186 1.21 0.65 25.90
N ASN A 187 0.02 0.12 25.60
CA ASN A 187 -0.18 -1.27 25.26
C ASN A 187 -0.15 -1.41 23.74
N GLU A 188 0.87 -2.03 23.18
CA GLU A 188 0.85 -2.36 21.75
C GLU A 188 -0.17 -3.48 21.50
N VAL A 189 -1.14 -3.17 20.65
CA VAL A 189 -2.12 -4.14 20.18
C VAL A 189 -1.49 -4.85 18.98
N SER A 190 -0.95 -6.04 19.23
CA SER A 190 -0.54 -6.96 18.16
C SER A 190 -1.76 -7.74 17.68
N MET A 191 -2.03 -7.71 16.38
CA MET A 191 -2.86 -8.72 15.74
C MET A 191 -2.04 -10.02 15.72
N GLU A 192 -2.64 -11.17 16.07
CA GLU A 192 -1.94 -12.46 16.20
C GLU A 192 -1.18 -12.88 14.91
N ASP A 193 -0.09 -13.62 15.11
CA ASP A 193 1.04 -13.96 14.20
C ASP A 193 0.71 -14.66 12.85
N GLU A 194 -0.51 -14.61 12.32
CA GLU A 194 -0.87 -15.27 11.05
C GLU A 194 -0.67 -14.37 9.80
N GLN A 195 -0.41 -13.08 9.99
CA GLN A 195 -0.52 -12.07 8.93
C GLN A 195 0.84 -11.64 8.36
N GLY A 196 1.41 -12.48 7.49
CA GLY A 196 2.58 -12.14 6.67
C GLY A 196 2.19 -11.62 5.27
N PRO A 197 3.20 -11.33 4.42
CA PRO A 197 2.97 -11.07 3.00
C PRO A 197 2.14 -12.20 2.38
N LEU A 198 1.52 -11.92 1.23
CA LEU A 198 0.83 -12.94 0.45
C LEU A 198 1.67 -14.21 0.37
N ARG A 199 1.06 -15.37 0.60
CA ARG A 199 1.72 -16.67 0.49
C ARG A 199 1.38 -17.34 -0.83
N ALA A 200 2.37 -18.02 -1.39
CA ALA A 200 2.27 -18.88 -2.57
C ALA A 200 1.47 -20.16 -2.28
N THR A 201 0.16 -20.03 -2.07
CA THR A 201 -0.72 -21.17 -1.77
C THR A 201 -1.51 -21.58 -3.01
N GLY A 202 -1.54 -22.88 -3.30
CA GLY A 202 -2.35 -23.43 -4.40
C GLY A 202 -1.82 -23.17 -5.82
N ILE A 203 -0.57 -22.70 -5.97
CA ILE A 203 0.00 -22.41 -7.31
C ILE A 203 0.01 -23.64 -8.21
N GLU A 204 0.30 -24.82 -7.65
CA GLU A 204 0.30 -26.09 -8.38
C GLU A 204 -1.09 -26.43 -8.94
N GLN A 205 -2.14 -26.02 -8.23
CA GLN A 205 -3.53 -26.27 -8.63
C GLN A 205 -3.92 -25.45 -9.86
N LEU A 206 -3.28 -24.28 -10.06
CA LEU A 206 -3.42 -23.47 -11.27
C LEU A 206 -2.94 -24.21 -12.52
N PHE A 207 -2.01 -25.16 -12.37
CA PHE A 207 -1.44 -25.92 -13.48
C PHE A 207 -1.87 -27.38 -13.52
N THR A 208 -2.94 -27.73 -12.80
CA THR A 208 -3.51 -29.09 -12.80
C THR A 208 -4.86 -29.06 -13.51
N PRO A 209 -5.02 -29.65 -14.71
CA PRO A 209 -6.31 -29.64 -15.41
C PRO A 209 -7.44 -30.24 -14.59
N GLY A 210 -8.66 -29.70 -14.73
CA GLY A 210 -9.87 -30.27 -14.14
C GLY A 210 -10.80 -29.25 -13.49
N THR A 211 -11.89 -29.75 -12.93
CA THR A 211 -12.92 -28.92 -12.28
C THR A 211 -12.42 -28.34 -10.96
N ARG A 212 -12.85 -27.11 -10.66
CA ARG A 212 -12.58 -26.37 -9.44
C ARG A 212 -13.84 -25.64 -9.01
N ASP A 213 -14.06 -25.56 -7.71
CA ASP A 213 -15.08 -24.68 -7.15
C ASP A 213 -14.45 -23.30 -6.95
N THR A 214 -15.07 -22.26 -7.49
CA THR A 214 -14.66 -20.86 -7.28
C THR A 214 -15.82 -20.09 -6.63
N PRO A 215 -15.57 -18.90 -6.06
CA PRO A 215 -16.63 -18.07 -5.49
C PRO A 215 -17.75 -17.73 -6.49
N ASP A 216 -17.42 -17.67 -7.78
CA ASP A 216 -18.37 -17.39 -8.88
C ASP A 216 -19.05 -18.64 -9.44
N GLY A 217 -18.76 -19.82 -8.87
CA GLY A 217 -19.32 -21.11 -9.25
C GLY A 217 -18.27 -22.10 -9.79
N PRO A 218 -18.70 -23.23 -10.36
CA PRO A 218 -17.77 -24.22 -10.89
C PRO A 218 -17.02 -23.69 -12.11
N ALA A 219 -15.71 -23.91 -12.12
CA ALA A 219 -14.82 -23.60 -13.22
C ALA A 219 -14.02 -24.85 -13.65
N VAL A 220 -13.48 -24.82 -14.87
CA VAL A 220 -12.56 -25.84 -15.38
C VAL A 220 -11.23 -25.20 -15.71
N VAL A 221 -10.16 -25.75 -15.16
CA VAL A 221 -8.78 -25.40 -15.50
C VAL A 221 -8.35 -26.21 -16.72
N GLU A 222 -7.91 -25.51 -17.78
CA GLU A 222 -7.37 -26.05 -19.02
C GLU A 222 -5.97 -25.47 -19.24
N LEU A 223 -5.05 -26.24 -19.82
CA LEU A 223 -3.70 -25.76 -20.11
C LEU A 223 -3.53 -25.54 -21.61
N THR A 224 -2.88 -24.44 -21.97
CA THR A 224 -2.52 -24.09 -23.33
C THR A 224 -1.01 -23.91 -23.43
N ASP A 225 -0.41 -24.54 -24.44
CA ASP A 225 0.99 -24.31 -24.81
C ASP A 225 1.11 -22.94 -25.49
N ALA A 226 2.02 -22.11 -24.98
CA ALA A 226 2.29 -20.77 -25.50
C ALA A 226 3.61 -20.70 -26.29
N GLY A 227 4.33 -21.83 -26.43
CA GLY A 227 5.57 -21.93 -27.17
C GLY A 227 6.83 -21.96 -26.30
N LEU A 228 7.98 -21.86 -26.95
CA LEU A 228 9.30 -21.89 -26.30
C LEU A 228 9.85 -20.48 -26.17
N LEU A 229 10.07 -20.01 -24.93
CA LEU A 229 10.71 -18.75 -24.64
C LEU A 229 12.23 -18.87 -24.71
N ARG A 230 12.88 -18.02 -25.51
CA ARG A 230 14.34 -17.94 -25.60
C ARG A 230 14.88 -16.93 -24.61
N VAL A 231 15.76 -17.37 -23.70
CA VAL A 231 16.40 -16.52 -22.67
C VAL A 231 17.92 -16.69 -22.71
N PRO A 232 18.60 -16.25 -23.77
CA PRO A 232 20.05 -16.45 -23.93
C PRO A 232 20.91 -15.66 -22.93
N SER A 233 20.39 -14.59 -22.32
CA SER A 233 21.13 -13.82 -21.31
C SER A 233 21.10 -14.46 -19.92
N GLY A 234 20.20 -15.41 -19.68
CA GLY A 234 19.89 -15.92 -18.35
C GLY A 234 19.15 -14.90 -17.47
N GLN A 235 18.58 -13.84 -18.05
CA GLN A 235 17.76 -12.86 -17.35
C GLN A 235 16.35 -12.86 -17.93
N LEU A 236 15.43 -13.53 -17.25
CA LEU A 236 14.01 -13.54 -17.58
C LEU A 236 13.36 -12.27 -17.05
N ILE A 237 12.62 -11.59 -17.91
CA ILE A 237 11.75 -10.47 -17.54
C ILE A 237 10.30 -10.95 -17.50
N VAL A 238 9.59 -10.51 -16.46
CA VAL A 238 8.12 -10.55 -16.40
C VAL A 238 7.63 -9.11 -16.26
N SER A 239 6.82 -8.63 -17.19
CA SER A 239 6.29 -7.27 -17.17
C SER A 239 5.05 -7.14 -18.05
N ASP A 240 4.24 -6.12 -17.82
CA ASP A 240 3.44 -5.52 -18.89
C ASP A 240 4.41 -5.00 -19.97
N PRO A 241 4.26 -5.41 -21.24
CA PRO A 241 5.16 -5.03 -22.31
C PRO A 241 5.14 -3.51 -22.58
N GLY A 242 4.04 -2.82 -22.31
CA GLY A 242 3.90 -1.36 -22.41
C GLY A 242 4.57 -0.57 -21.27
N LEU A 243 5.00 -1.26 -20.20
CA LEU A 243 5.60 -0.66 -18.98
C LEU A 243 6.97 -1.27 -18.61
N ILE A 244 7.64 -1.97 -19.53
CA ILE A 244 8.91 -2.69 -19.27
C ILE A 244 9.97 -1.79 -18.60
N ASP A 245 10.07 -0.52 -19.00
CA ASP A 245 11.10 0.38 -18.46
C ASP A 245 10.83 0.80 -17.00
N GLU A 246 9.60 0.63 -16.51
CA GLU A 246 9.14 1.10 -15.20
C GLU A 246 8.97 -0.04 -14.20
N THR A 247 8.39 -1.17 -14.63
CA THR A 247 7.90 -2.21 -13.72
C THR A 247 8.49 -3.60 -13.99
N ALA A 248 9.49 -3.72 -14.87
CA ALA A 248 10.05 -5.03 -15.23
C ALA A 248 10.69 -5.75 -14.04
N ARG A 249 10.18 -6.96 -13.78
CA ARG A 249 10.73 -7.87 -12.79
C ARG A 249 11.76 -8.79 -13.44
N ARG A 250 12.99 -8.76 -12.93
CA ARG A 250 14.12 -9.51 -13.49
C ARG A 250 14.42 -10.74 -12.63
N ILE A 251 14.39 -11.92 -13.21
CA ILE A 251 14.71 -13.19 -12.55
C ILE A 251 15.91 -13.82 -13.25
N THR A 252 16.93 -14.19 -12.46
CA THR A 252 18.07 -14.94 -12.97
C THR A 252 17.70 -16.41 -13.17
N VAL A 253 17.90 -16.89 -14.38
CA VAL A 253 17.58 -18.25 -14.83
C VAL A 253 18.74 -18.83 -15.63
N PRO A 254 18.83 -20.16 -15.81
CA PRO A 254 19.80 -20.74 -16.76
C PRO A 254 19.56 -20.18 -18.17
N PRO A 255 20.60 -19.85 -18.95
CA PRO A 255 20.43 -19.51 -20.36
C PRO A 255 19.88 -20.68 -21.16
N GLY A 256 18.87 -20.47 -22.01
CA GLY A 256 18.28 -21.55 -22.80
C GLY A 256 16.95 -21.22 -23.46
N GLU A 257 16.24 -22.28 -23.87
CA GLU A 257 14.89 -22.22 -24.42
C GLU A 257 13.95 -23.01 -23.51
N PHE A 258 12.83 -22.40 -23.12
CA PHE A 258 11.98 -22.91 -22.04
C PHE A 258 10.51 -22.91 -22.43
N PRO A 259 9.77 -24.01 -22.21
CA PRO A 259 8.36 -24.06 -22.52
C PRO A 259 7.54 -23.14 -21.61
N VAL A 260 6.60 -22.42 -22.24
CA VAL A 260 5.63 -21.57 -21.56
C VAL A 260 4.26 -22.23 -21.60
N THR A 261 3.66 -22.41 -20.43
CA THR A 261 2.30 -22.93 -20.29
C THR A 261 1.40 -21.85 -19.72
N VAL A 262 0.27 -21.62 -20.38
CA VAL A 262 -0.79 -20.70 -19.92
C VAL A 262 -1.94 -21.54 -19.36
N SER A 263 -2.34 -21.24 -18.12
CA SER A 263 -3.51 -21.80 -17.48
C SER A 263 -4.74 -20.96 -17.81
N LEU A 264 -5.75 -21.59 -18.39
CA LEU A 264 -7.05 -21.00 -18.69
C LEU A 264 -8.07 -21.50 -17.67
N MET A 265 -8.83 -20.57 -17.11
CA MET A 265 -9.98 -20.88 -16.27
C MET A 265 -11.25 -20.58 -17.05
N ARG A 266 -12.05 -21.61 -17.28
CA ARG A 266 -13.33 -21.55 -17.98
C ARG A 266 -14.47 -21.66 -16.98
N THR A 267 -15.29 -20.63 -16.89
CA THR A 267 -16.57 -20.64 -16.20
C THR A 267 -17.71 -20.82 -17.20
N THR A 268 -18.96 -20.81 -16.75
CA THR A 268 -20.12 -20.83 -17.66
C THR A 268 -20.23 -19.57 -18.51
N ASN A 269 -19.65 -18.46 -18.05
CA ASN A 269 -19.85 -17.14 -18.64
C ASN A 269 -18.63 -16.66 -19.44
N GLU A 270 -17.43 -17.09 -19.07
CA GLU A 270 -16.20 -16.56 -19.64
C GLU A 270 -15.00 -17.51 -19.53
N VAL A 271 -13.93 -17.15 -20.23
CA VAL A 271 -12.62 -17.80 -20.12
C VAL A 271 -11.59 -16.72 -19.84
N ARG A 272 -10.77 -16.93 -18.81
CA ARG A 272 -9.69 -16.03 -18.42
C ARG A 272 -8.37 -16.77 -18.28
N VAL A 273 -7.26 -16.06 -18.44
CA VAL A 273 -5.95 -16.58 -18.07
C VAL A 273 -5.82 -16.52 -16.55
N ALA A 274 -5.68 -17.68 -15.90
CA ALA A 274 -5.51 -17.77 -14.45
C ALA A 274 -4.05 -17.54 -14.03
N ALA A 275 -3.11 -18.09 -14.80
CA ALA A 275 -1.69 -17.97 -14.56
C ALA A 275 -0.89 -18.32 -15.83
N ALA A 276 0.38 -17.94 -15.86
CA ALA A 276 1.32 -18.41 -16.88
C ALA A 276 2.63 -18.84 -16.21
N LYS A 277 3.26 -19.89 -16.75
CA LYS A 277 4.47 -20.51 -16.21
C LYS A 277 5.54 -20.69 -17.26
N VAL A 278 6.76 -20.24 -16.98
CA VAL A 278 7.98 -20.68 -17.67
C VAL A 278 8.56 -21.86 -16.91
N THR A 279 8.73 -23.01 -17.55
CA THR A 279 9.34 -24.20 -16.92
C THR A 279 10.81 -24.28 -17.30
N LEU A 280 11.69 -24.15 -16.32
CA LEU A 280 13.15 -24.09 -16.49
C LEU A 280 13.81 -25.46 -16.28
N LEU A 281 13.25 -26.24 -15.35
CA LEU A 281 13.69 -27.60 -15.03
C LEU A 281 12.46 -28.51 -14.95
N ASP A 282 12.62 -29.75 -15.41
CA ASP A 282 11.59 -30.81 -15.27
C ASP A 282 11.66 -31.43 -13.86
N ALA A 283 11.46 -30.59 -12.85
CA ALA A 283 11.41 -30.95 -11.44
C ALA A 283 10.35 -30.08 -10.73
N PRO A 284 9.46 -30.66 -9.91
CA PRO A 284 8.46 -29.87 -9.19
C PRO A 284 9.14 -28.96 -8.16
N PRO A 285 8.61 -27.74 -7.92
CA PRO A 285 9.10 -26.89 -6.84
C PRO A 285 8.76 -27.52 -5.47
N SER A 286 9.71 -27.44 -4.54
CA SER A 286 9.52 -27.75 -3.12
C SER A 286 9.22 -26.50 -2.29
N GLU A 287 9.68 -25.33 -2.75
CA GLU A 287 9.47 -24.05 -2.09
C GLU A 287 9.12 -22.97 -3.13
N TRP A 288 8.42 -21.93 -2.67
CA TRP A 288 8.03 -20.79 -3.48
C TRP A 288 8.53 -19.50 -2.83
N GLU A 289 9.17 -18.67 -3.62
CA GLU A 289 9.59 -17.32 -3.22
C GLU A 289 8.87 -16.28 -4.09
N MET A 290 8.49 -15.15 -3.50
CA MET A 290 8.00 -14.00 -4.26
C MET A 290 9.18 -13.39 -5.01
N ALA A 291 9.05 -13.20 -6.32
CA ALA A 291 10.03 -12.45 -7.07
C ALA A 291 9.95 -10.98 -6.63
N ILE A 292 11.03 -10.43 -6.07
CA ILE A 292 11.16 -9.03 -5.64
C ILE A 292 12.24 -8.29 -6.47
N ARG A 293 12.13 -6.97 -6.59
CA ARG A 293 13.19 -6.11 -7.16
C ARG A 293 14.20 -5.76 -6.07
N PRO A 294 15.44 -5.38 -6.41
CA PRO A 294 16.48 -5.05 -5.42
C PRO A 294 16.09 -3.97 -4.40
N GLU A 295 15.18 -3.06 -4.77
CA GLU A 295 14.65 -1.98 -3.94
C GLU A 295 13.42 -2.37 -3.10
N GLU A 296 12.84 -3.55 -3.34
CA GLU A 296 11.63 -4.03 -2.65
C GLU A 296 12.03 -4.87 -1.43
N ASP A 297 11.33 -4.70 -0.30
CA ASP A 297 11.59 -5.41 0.94
C ASP A 297 10.32 -6.12 1.44
N LEU A 298 10.35 -7.46 1.42
CA LEU A 298 9.23 -8.30 1.87
C LEU A 298 8.83 -8.00 3.32
N GLU A 299 9.75 -7.51 4.13
CA GLU A 299 9.49 -7.19 5.53
C GLU A 299 8.62 -5.92 5.73
N LEU A 300 8.39 -5.14 4.66
CA LEU A 300 7.50 -3.97 4.64
C LEU A 300 6.05 -4.31 4.25
N LEU A 301 5.80 -5.53 3.78
CA LEU A 301 4.47 -5.97 3.37
C LEU A 301 3.64 -6.44 4.56
N GLY A 302 2.40 -5.94 4.65
CA GLY A 302 1.37 -6.41 5.57
C GLY A 302 0.62 -7.65 5.08
N GLU A 303 -0.49 -7.97 5.73
CA GLU A 303 -1.32 -9.13 5.42
C GLU A 303 -1.76 -9.17 3.95
N GLY A 304 -1.45 -10.26 3.25
CA GLY A 304 -1.91 -10.48 1.88
C GLY A 304 -1.35 -9.48 0.84
N GLN A 305 -0.54 -8.51 1.27
CA GLN A 305 0.17 -7.59 0.41
C GLN A 305 1.32 -8.31 -0.31
N PHE A 306 1.67 -7.84 -1.50
CA PHE A 306 2.70 -8.44 -2.34
C PHE A 306 3.34 -7.40 -3.23
N TYR A 307 4.56 -7.68 -3.66
CA TYR A 307 5.16 -7.06 -4.82
C TYR A 307 4.88 -7.91 -6.07
N GLY A 308 4.78 -7.25 -7.21
CA GLY A 308 4.27 -7.86 -8.42
C GLY A 308 4.53 -7.05 -9.68
N VAL A 309 3.83 -7.41 -10.74
CA VAL A 309 3.83 -6.72 -12.03
C VAL A 309 2.60 -5.85 -12.13
N GLY A 310 2.80 -4.56 -12.38
CA GLY A 310 1.74 -3.63 -12.77
C GLY A 310 1.35 -3.83 -14.22
N VAL A 311 0.04 -3.87 -14.47
CA VAL A 311 -0.55 -4.09 -15.79
C VAL A 311 -1.49 -2.93 -16.08
N ASP A 312 -1.32 -2.33 -17.26
CA ASP A 312 -2.09 -1.19 -17.79
C ASP A 312 -2.56 -1.42 -19.23
N THR A 313 -1.96 -2.38 -19.94
CA THR A 313 -2.36 -2.78 -21.29
C THR A 313 -3.29 -3.98 -21.30
N GLY A 314 -3.68 -4.50 -20.13
CA GLY A 314 -4.38 -5.78 -19.98
C GLY A 314 -3.56 -7.01 -20.39
N THR A 315 -2.23 -6.88 -20.53
CA THR A 315 -1.35 -7.97 -20.99
C THR A 315 -0.08 -8.08 -20.14
N VAL A 316 0.49 -9.28 -20.11
CA VAL A 316 1.81 -9.55 -19.52
C VAL A 316 2.64 -10.35 -20.51
N ALA A 317 3.94 -10.13 -20.49
CA ALA A 317 4.89 -10.84 -21.32
C ALA A 317 6.04 -11.46 -20.51
N PHE A 318 6.49 -12.61 -20.99
CA PHE A 318 7.79 -13.18 -20.70
C PHE A 318 8.74 -12.89 -21.85
N LEU A 319 9.94 -12.41 -21.54
CA LEU A 319 10.99 -12.07 -22.50
C LEU A 319 12.38 -12.13 -21.86
N ASP A 320 13.40 -12.23 -22.68
CA ASP A 320 14.79 -12.02 -22.24
C ASP A 320 15.08 -10.53 -22.04
N ALA A 321 15.92 -10.18 -21.04
CA ALA A 321 16.29 -8.80 -20.75
C ALA A 321 16.98 -8.06 -21.92
N THR A 322 17.53 -8.79 -22.88
CA THR A 322 18.17 -8.22 -24.08
C THR A 322 17.21 -8.01 -25.24
N ARG A 323 15.94 -8.42 -25.13
CA ARG A 323 14.93 -8.23 -26.17
C ARG A 323 14.49 -6.77 -26.23
N PRO A 324 14.78 -6.01 -27.31
CA PRO A 324 14.23 -4.67 -27.45
C PRO A 324 12.73 -4.75 -27.67
N VAL A 325 12.00 -3.85 -27.00
CA VAL A 325 10.54 -3.74 -27.14
C VAL A 325 10.21 -2.29 -27.51
N SER A 326 9.62 -2.10 -28.69
CA SER A 326 9.15 -0.78 -29.13
C SER A 326 7.65 -0.66 -28.89
N ARG A 327 7.23 0.39 -28.17
CA ARG A 327 5.82 0.64 -27.81
C ARG A 327 4.88 0.64 -29.03
N GLU A 328 5.30 1.28 -30.13
CA GLU A 328 4.53 1.35 -31.38
C GLU A 328 4.20 -0.03 -31.97
N LYS A 329 5.14 -0.99 -31.92
CA LYS A 329 4.89 -2.36 -32.41
C LYS A 329 4.01 -3.19 -31.48
N LEU A 330 3.98 -2.87 -30.20
CA LEU A 330 3.12 -3.57 -29.23
C LEU A 330 1.65 -3.22 -29.46
N GLU A 331 1.34 -1.96 -29.76
CA GLU A 331 -0.03 -1.50 -29.96
C GLU A 331 -0.68 -2.15 -31.19
N ASP A 332 0.02 -2.23 -32.32
CA ASP A 332 -0.53 -2.74 -33.57
C ASP A 332 -0.61 -4.28 -33.62
N ASP A 333 0.41 -4.99 -33.14
CA ASP A 333 0.49 -6.44 -33.28
C ASP A 333 -0.05 -7.20 -32.06
N LEU A 334 0.19 -6.72 -30.83
CA LEU A 334 -0.10 -7.48 -29.62
C LEU A 334 -1.58 -7.43 -29.24
N ILE A 335 -2.14 -6.22 -29.18
CA ILE A 335 -3.52 -5.98 -28.73
C ILE A 335 -4.50 -6.67 -29.69
N VAL A 336 -4.31 -6.47 -31.00
CA VAL A 336 -5.18 -7.05 -32.04
C VAL A 336 -5.12 -8.59 -32.04
N LEU A 337 -3.94 -9.18 -31.88
CA LEU A 337 -3.82 -10.65 -31.84
C LEU A 337 -4.42 -11.23 -30.57
N LEU A 338 -4.20 -10.57 -29.43
CA LEU A 338 -4.77 -11.00 -28.17
C LEU A 338 -6.27 -10.73 -28.09
N ASP A 339 -6.91 -9.90 -28.91
CA ASP A 339 -8.38 -9.77 -28.97
C ASP A 339 -9.10 -11.09 -29.32
N SER A 340 -8.43 -12.00 -30.02
CA SER A 340 -8.99 -13.30 -30.44
C SER A 340 -8.30 -14.51 -29.81
N ARG A 341 -7.22 -14.31 -29.03
CA ARG A 341 -6.38 -15.37 -28.45
C ARG A 341 -6.01 -15.05 -27.01
N PHE A 342 -5.64 -16.08 -26.24
CA PHE A 342 -5.16 -15.88 -24.87
C PHE A 342 -3.66 -15.60 -24.78
N THR A 343 -2.90 -16.01 -25.80
CA THR A 343 -1.45 -15.87 -25.86
C THR A 343 -0.98 -15.68 -27.30
N VAL A 344 0.17 -15.01 -27.46
CA VAL A 344 0.85 -14.77 -28.72
C VAL A 344 2.37 -14.83 -28.51
N GLU A 345 3.06 -15.51 -29.41
CA GLU A 345 4.51 -15.42 -29.54
C GLU A 345 4.86 -14.37 -30.61
N LEU A 346 5.65 -13.38 -30.23
CA LEU A 346 6.27 -12.43 -31.15
C LEU A 346 7.74 -12.79 -31.33
N ALA A 347 8.07 -13.32 -32.51
CA ALA A 347 9.45 -13.58 -32.88
C ALA A 347 10.28 -12.29 -32.90
N GLY A 348 11.50 -12.36 -32.38
CA GLY A 348 12.53 -11.38 -32.69
C GLY A 348 13.02 -11.53 -34.15
N PRO A 349 13.64 -10.49 -34.74
CA PRO A 349 14.55 -10.65 -35.89
C PRO A 349 15.53 -11.82 -35.68
N GLU A 350 16.14 -12.35 -36.75
CA GLU A 350 16.89 -13.64 -36.75
C GLU A 350 17.87 -13.87 -35.57
N SER A 351 18.39 -12.82 -34.93
CA SER A 351 19.29 -12.88 -33.76
C SER A 351 18.68 -12.46 -32.42
N GLU A 352 17.44 -12.01 -32.38
CA GLU A 352 16.79 -11.48 -31.18
C GLU A 352 15.94 -12.55 -30.47
N PRO A 353 15.97 -12.57 -29.12
CA PRO A 353 15.05 -13.40 -28.35
C PRO A 353 13.59 -13.11 -28.72
N ASN A 354 12.73 -14.10 -28.62
CA ASN A 354 11.30 -13.89 -28.79
C ASN A 354 10.68 -13.27 -27.53
N LEU A 355 9.41 -12.90 -27.64
CA LEU A 355 8.57 -12.45 -26.55
C LEU A 355 7.28 -13.28 -26.57
N ILE A 356 6.88 -13.84 -25.43
CA ILE A 356 5.61 -14.54 -25.31
C ILE A 356 4.71 -13.71 -24.41
N ALA A 357 3.62 -13.19 -24.99
CA ALA A 357 2.62 -12.41 -24.27
C ALA A 357 1.32 -13.18 -24.11
N PHE A 358 0.57 -12.80 -23.10
CA PHE A 358 -0.74 -13.36 -22.79
C PHE A 358 -1.62 -12.31 -22.08
N ARG A 359 -2.93 -12.53 -22.15
CA ARG A 359 -3.89 -11.67 -21.46
C ARG A 359 -3.67 -11.74 -19.95
N ALA A 360 -3.78 -10.61 -19.28
CA ALA A 360 -3.84 -10.57 -17.83
C ALA A 360 -5.25 -10.94 -17.37
N GLY A 361 -5.38 -11.84 -16.39
CA GLY A 361 -6.65 -12.46 -16.01
C GLY A 361 -7.81 -11.48 -15.82
N TRP A 362 -7.70 -10.57 -14.84
CA TRP A 362 -8.69 -9.50 -14.61
C TRP A 362 -8.47 -8.25 -15.48
N GLY A 363 -7.44 -8.24 -16.33
CA GLY A 363 -7.00 -7.07 -17.09
C GLY A 363 -5.99 -6.24 -16.29
N ASP A 364 -6.16 -4.93 -16.29
CA ASP A 364 -5.28 -3.99 -15.58
C ASP A 364 -5.31 -4.24 -14.08
N GLY A 365 -4.15 -4.06 -13.42
CA GLY A 365 -4.00 -4.37 -12.01
C GLY A 365 -2.56 -4.62 -11.59
N TYR A 366 -2.40 -5.30 -10.45
CA TYR A 366 -1.10 -5.64 -9.90
C TYR A 366 -1.09 -7.11 -9.49
N TYR A 367 -0.14 -7.89 -9.99
CA TYR A 367 -0.17 -9.36 -9.88
C TYR A 367 1.15 -9.93 -9.37
N PRO A 368 1.14 -10.86 -8.40
CA PRO A 368 2.35 -11.45 -7.86
C PRO A 368 3.06 -12.36 -8.87
N VAL A 369 4.38 -12.40 -8.77
CA VAL A 369 5.23 -13.33 -9.51
C VAL A 369 5.94 -14.22 -8.51
N TRP A 370 5.90 -15.53 -8.77
CA TRP A 370 6.43 -16.57 -7.92
C TRP A 370 7.55 -17.32 -8.62
N ILE A 371 8.62 -17.60 -7.89
CA ILE A 371 9.72 -18.43 -8.34
C ILE A 371 9.64 -19.76 -7.59
N GLY A 372 9.53 -20.84 -8.36
CA GLY A 372 9.57 -22.20 -7.82
C GLY A 372 11.01 -22.65 -7.63
N ARG A 373 11.36 -23.09 -6.42
CA ARG A 373 12.68 -23.61 -6.05
C ARG A 373 12.60 -25.12 -5.85
N THR A 374 13.55 -25.85 -6.40
CA THR A 374 13.76 -27.28 -6.10
C THR A 374 14.41 -27.45 -4.72
N GLU A 375 14.48 -28.70 -4.23
CA GLU A 375 15.07 -29.03 -2.92
C GLU A 375 16.57 -28.64 -2.83
N ASP A 376 17.28 -28.63 -3.96
CA ASP A 376 18.67 -28.19 -4.07
C ASP A 376 18.81 -26.67 -4.35
N GLY A 377 17.71 -25.92 -4.32
CA GLY A 377 17.68 -24.45 -4.46
C GLY A 377 17.72 -23.93 -5.91
N GLN A 378 17.65 -24.81 -6.91
CA GLN A 378 17.59 -24.38 -8.31
C GLN A 378 16.22 -23.81 -8.67
N THR A 379 16.21 -22.85 -9.59
CA THR A 379 14.96 -22.28 -10.13
C THR A 379 14.29 -23.31 -11.05
N SER A 380 13.20 -23.94 -10.63
CA SER A 380 12.46 -24.91 -11.46
C SER A 380 11.52 -24.22 -12.44
N CYS A 381 10.85 -23.16 -12.01
CA CYS A 381 9.90 -22.42 -12.83
C CYS A 381 9.69 -21.00 -12.31
N VAL A 382 9.10 -20.17 -13.17
CA VAL A 382 8.61 -18.83 -12.79
C VAL A 382 7.15 -18.73 -13.21
N VAL A 383 6.30 -18.26 -12.30
CA VAL A 383 4.86 -18.18 -12.47
C VAL A 383 4.39 -16.75 -12.22
N ILE A 384 3.53 -16.23 -13.08
CA ILE A 384 2.68 -15.09 -12.73
C ILE A 384 1.27 -15.60 -12.43
N ASP A 385 0.73 -15.18 -11.28
CA ASP A 385 -0.59 -15.58 -10.79
C ASP A 385 -1.55 -14.38 -10.88
N PHE A 386 -2.62 -14.50 -11.67
CA PHE A 386 -3.61 -13.44 -11.84
C PHE A 386 -4.68 -13.39 -10.74
N ARG A 387 -4.49 -14.17 -9.66
CA ARG A 387 -5.30 -14.13 -8.44
C ARG A 387 -6.79 -14.33 -8.74
N LEU A 388 -7.10 -15.23 -9.67
CA LEU A 388 -8.48 -15.64 -9.93
C LEU A 388 -9.05 -16.52 -8.79
N TYR A 389 -8.18 -16.98 -7.87
CA TYR A 389 -8.55 -17.56 -6.59
C TYR A 389 -8.21 -16.57 -5.46
N PRO A 390 -9.09 -16.36 -4.47
CA PRO A 390 -8.61 -16.11 -3.12
C PRO A 390 -7.79 -17.33 -2.70
N ALA A 391 -6.61 -17.13 -2.09
CA ALA A 391 -5.94 -18.21 -1.38
C ALA A 391 -6.97 -18.89 -0.49
N ALA A 392 -7.09 -20.21 -0.54
CA ALA A 392 -7.94 -20.93 0.39
C ALA A 392 -7.53 -20.48 1.80
N GLU A 393 -8.43 -19.79 2.51
CA GLU A 393 -8.29 -19.61 3.95
C GLU A 393 -8.11 -21.02 4.51
N GLY A 394 -6.98 -21.24 5.17
CA GLY A 394 -6.59 -22.57 5.63
C GLY A 394 -7.73 -23.21 6.42
N GLU A 395 -8.03 -24.47 6.11
CA GLU A 395 -8.80 -25.34 7.01
C GLU A 395 -8.07 -25.58 8.33
#